data_AF-A0A2N0NFT8-F1
#
_entry.id   AF-A0A2N0NFT8-F1
#
_cell.length_a   1.000
_cell.length_b   1.000
_cell.length_c   1.000
_cell.angle_alpha   90.00
_cell.angle_beta   90.00
_cell.angle_gamma   90.00
#
_symmetry.space_group_name_H-M   'P 1'
#
loop_
_entity.id
_entity.type
_entity.pdbx_description
1 polymer ?
#
loop_
_entity_poly.entity_id
_entity_poly.type
_entity_poly.pdbx_seq_one_letter_code
_entity_poly.pdbx_strand_id
1 'polypeptide(L)'
;MPLHKWYQILCQKNSHFECYQRPYNDSWIIFDKSVPLEALDIHSELDTSGSSTTTPYLALTVHDHPKDNITSTWVPLLVGYTVIIRWNKKFLRLTITKDSNNNLVYTYEDYEDDISLTNCIYKSSQRNFFYGLTNYLNIYGRVSIPALLGLNILEIVIQLRNIINITFPNLFAQVKKHHNAIITTNRIKNKMKRKARSLFSENLENDMPTPTTPSTSSTTVNINSGILVSSNGLPMTPKSTQALKTN
;
A
#
# COMPACT_ATOMS: atom_id res chain seq x y z
N MET A 1 40.01 4.96 9.68
CA MET A 1 39.32 6.20 10.07
C MET A 1 37.85 5.89 10.37
N PRO A 2 37.26 6.39 11.47
CA PRO A 2 35.80 6.42 11.59
C PRO A 2 35.27 7.44 10.59
N LEU A 3 34.71 6.95 9.48
CA LEU A 3 34.17 7.79 8.41
C LEU A 3 32.81 8.38 8.83
N HIS A 4 32.81 9.30 9.79
CA HIS A 4 31.60 9.94 10.30
C HIS A 4 30.86 10.79 9.24
N LYS A 5 31.52 11.06 8.10
CA LYS A 5 31.08 11.95 7.01
C LYS A 5 31.29 11.37 5.61
N TRP A 6 31.25 10.03 5.46
CA TRP A 6 31.48 9.37 4.16
C TRP A 6 30.59 9.91 3.03
N TYR A 7 29.34 10.23 3.34
CA TYR A 7 28.36 10.74 2.38
C TYR A 7 28.77 12.11 1.82
N GLN A 8 29.35 12.98 2.66
CA GLN A 8 29.85 14.29 2.21
C GLN A 8 31.02 14.13 1.26
N ILE A 9 31.94 13.20 1.54
CA ILE A 9 33.09 12.91 0.67
C ILE A 9 32.61 12.42 -0.70
N LEU A 10 31.61 11.54 -0.73
CA LEU A 10 31.04 11.04 -1.99
C LEU A 10 30.34 12.16 -2.78
N CYS A 11 29.50 12.98 -2.15
CA CYS A 11 28.83 14.10 -2.82
C CYS A 11 29.82 15.16 -3.35
N GLN A 12 30.95 15.37 -2.67
CA GLN A 12 31.99 16.29 -3.15
C GLN A 12 32.73 15.75 -4.38
N LYS A 13 32.83 14.41 -4.51
CA LYS A 13 33.54 13.77 -5.63
C LYS A 13 32.68 13.64 -6.89
N ASN A 14 31.37 13.59 -6.76
CA ASN A 14 30.46 13.44 -7.89
C ASN A 14 29.25 14.36 -7.73
N SER A 15 29.10 15.31 -8.66
CA SER A 15 28.00 16.28 -8.68
C SER A 15 26.62 15.66 -8.93
N HIS A 16 26.55 14.41 -9.41
CA HIS A 16 25.30 13.68 -9.57
C HIS A 16 24.81 13.03 -8.27
N PHE A 17 25.62 13.02 -7.22
CA PHE A 17 25.26 12.41 -5.95
C PHE A 17 24.53 13.41 -5.06
N GLU A 18 23.37 13.00 -4.55
CA GLU A 18 22.63 13.75 -3.56
C GLU A 18 22.51 12.92 -2.28
N CYS A 19 22.79 13.54 -1.12
CA CYS A 19 22.72 12.86 0.16
C CYS A 19 21.41 13.15 0.87
N TYR A 20 20.77 12.10 1.39
CA TYR A 20 19.59 12.21 2.24
C TYR A 20 19.86 11.56 3.60
N GLN A 21 19.39 12.21 4.66
CA GLN A 21 19.36 11.61 5.98
C GLN A 21 18.13 10.71 6.09
N ARG A 22 18.26 9.53 6.71
CA ARG A 22 17.10 8.67 6.94
C ARG A 22 16.25 9.21 8.09
N PRO A 23 14.92 9.09 8.04
CA PRO A 23 14.06 9.67 9.07
C PRO A 23 14.02 8.88 10.39
N TYR A 24 14.63 7.69 10.45
CA TYR A 24 14.56 6.80 11.63
C TYR A 24 15.88 6.68 12.39
N ASN A 25 16.97 7.23 11.84
CA ASN A 25 18.30 7.17 12.44
C ASN A 25 19.21 8.24 11.82
N ASP A 26 20.38 8.47 12.42
CA ASP A 26 21.36 9.43 11.90
C ASP A 26 22.20 8.87 10.74
N SER A 27 21.72 7.82 10.06
CA SER A 27 22.41 7.27 8.89
C SER A 27 22.01 8.03 7.63
N TRP A 28 22.93 8.00 6.67
CA TRP A 28 22.80 8.69 5.40
C TRP A 28 22.70 7.69 4.26
N ILE A 29 22.12 8.15 3.17
CA ILE A 29 22.09 7.45 1.88
C ILE A 29 22.49 8.44 0.79
N ILE A 30 23.20 7.96 -0.22
CA ILE A 30 23.44 8.71 -1.44
C ILE A 30 22.46 8.21 -2.49
N PHE A 31 21.73 9.13 -3.11
CA PHE A 31 20.99 8.89 -4.33
C PHE A 31 21.87 9.31 -5.50
N ASP A 32 22.22 8.35 -6.35
CA ASP A 32 23.04 8.57 -7.53
C ASP A 32 22.13 8.89 -8.72
N LYS A 33 22.18 10.15 -9.17
CA LYS A 33 21.40 10.67 -10.30
C LYS A 33 22.18 10.66 -11.62
N SER A 34 23.26 9.90 -11.71
CA SER A 34 24.06 9.81 -12.95
C SER A 34 23.26 9.14 -14.08
N VAL A 35 22.32 8.25 -13.72
CA VAL A 35 21.38 7.61 -14.65
C VAL A 35 19.99 8.22 -14.45
N PRO A 36 19.31 8.69 -15.51
CA PRO A 36 17.96 9.22 -15.39
C PRO A 36 16.98 8.12 -14.97
N LEU A 37 15.99 8.50 -14.17
CA LEU A 37 14.90 7.61 -13.80
C LEU A 37 13.99 7.36 -15.00
N GLU A 38 13.65 6.11 -15.23
CA GLU A 38 12.78 5.68 -16.32
C GLU A 38 11.58 4.88 -15.78
N ALA A 39 10.39 5.28 -16.20
CA ALA A 39 9.17 4.51 -16.02
C ALA A 39 8.93 3.61 -17.25
N LEU A 40 8.67 2.33 -16.98
CA LEU A 40 8.33 1.32 -17.98
C LEU A 40 6.82 1.11 -18.08
N ASP A 41 6.34 0.48 -19.15
CA ASP A 41 4.91 0.16 -19.35
C ASP A 41 4.29 -0.65 -18.21
N ILE A 42 5.07 -1.50 -17.53
CA ILE A 42 4.59 -2.23 -16.33
C ILE A 42 4.11 -1.29 -15.20
N HIS A 43 4.48 -0.01 -15.23
CA HIS A 43 4.04 1.01 -14.29
C HIS A 43 2.73 1.72 -14.72
N SER A 44 2.11 1.34 -15.82
CA SER A 44 0.86 1.98 -16.26
C SER A 44 -0.30 1.70 -15.31
N GLU A 45 -0.19 0.66 -14.47
CA GLU A 45 -1.23 0.22 -13.56
C GLU A 45 -0.67 -0.13 -12.18
N LEU A 46 -1.50 0.09 -11.16
CA LEU A 46 -1.23 -0.32 -9.78
C LEU A 46 -1.98 -1.62 -9.52
N ASP A 47 -1.31 -2.76 -9.68
CA ASP A 47 -1.90 -4.04 -9.31
C ASP A 47 -2.06 -4.11 -7.78
N THR A 48 -3.31 -4.00 -7.33
CA THR A 48 -3.67 -4.05 -5.91
C THR A 48 -4.12 -5.45 -5.47
N SER A 49 -4.13 -6.43 -6.38
CA SER A 49 -4.73 -7.76 -6.15
C SER A 49 -3.81 -8.76 -5.43
N GLY A 50 -2.53 -8.42 -5.28
CA GLY A 50 -1.61 -9.09 -4.35
C GLY A 50 -1.00 -10.40 -4.87
N SER A 51 0.26 -10.61 -4.48
CA SER A 51 1.12 -11.80 -4.67
C SER A 51 2.09 -11.84 -5.86
N SER A 52 2.32 -10.74 -6.56
CA SER A 52 3.46 -10.68 -7.48
C SER A 52 4.74 -10.28 -6.75
N THR A 53 5.81 -11.09 -6.80
CA THR A 53 7.17 -10.66 -6.41
C THR A 53 7.84 -9.76 -7.45
N THR A 54 7.10 -9.42 -8.52
CA THR A 54 7.52 -8.64 -9.68
C THR A 54 6.75 -7.32 -9.79
N THR A 55 5.95 -6.94 -8.78
CA THR A 55 5.23 -5.66 -8.82
C THR A 55 6.21 -4.49 -8.91
N PRO A 56 5.98 -3.54 -9.83
CA PRO A 56 6.79 -2.33 -9.95
C PRO A 56 6.50 -1.28 -8.88
N TYR A 57 5.64 -1.61 -7.90
CA TYR A 57 5.28 -0.74 -6.78
C TYR A 57 5.40 -1.46 -5.44
N LEU A 58 5.76 -0.68 -4.42
CA LEU A 58 5.71 -1.09 -3.02
C LEU A 58 4.68 -0.25 -2.25
N ALA A 59 3.85 -0.89 -1.45
CA ALA A 59 3.01 -0.21 -0.47
C ALA A 59 3.80 0.00 0.83
N LEU A 60 4.19 1.23 1.12
CA LEU A 60 5.05 1.57 2.27
C LEU A 60 4.46 2.70 3.11
N THR A 61 4.81 2.75 4.39
CA THR A 61 4.62 3.96 5.19
C THR A 61 5.76 4.93 4.88
N VAL A 62 5.40 6.12 4.39
CA VAL A 62 6.35 7.22 4.13
C VAL A 62 5.97 8.35 5.09
N HIS A 63 6.91 8.77 5.95
CA HIS A 63 6.64 9.85 6.90
C HIS A 63 6.31 11.14 6.14
N ASP A 64 5.35 11.88 6.68
CA ASP A 64 4.90 13.17 6.16
C ASP A 64 4.41 13.17 4.71
N HIS A 65 4.12 11.97 4.16
CA HIS A 65 3.49 11.81 2.85
C HIS A 65 2.03 11.35 3.00
N PRO A 66 1.07 11.92 2.25
CA PRO A 66 -0.31 11.43 2.22
C PRO A 66 -0.40 9.97 1.81
N LYS A 67 -1.17 9.17 2.56
CA LYS A 67 -1.42 7.76 2.22
C LYS A 67 -2.35 7.66 1.01
N ASP A 68 -2.05 6.70 0.13
CA ASP A 68 -2.87 6.38 -1.04
C ASP A 68 -3.98 5.37 -0.69
N ASN A 69 -3.75 4.54 0.34
CA ASN A 69 -4.73 3.63 0.92
C ASN A 69 -4.81 3.81 2.47
N ILE A 70 -5.49 2.90 3.18
CA ILE A 70 -5.68 2.97 4.65
C ILE A 70 -4.34 3.13 5.41
N THR A 71 -3.28 2.44 4.98
CA THR A 71 -2.04 2.32 5.76
C THR A 71 -0.82 2.87 5.04
N SER A 72 -0.85 2.98 3.71
CA SER A 72 0.36 3.01 2.90
C SER A 72 0.27 3.96 1.70
N THR A 73 1.45 4.36 1.25
CA THR A 73 1.73 5.12 0.03
C THR A 73 2.32 4.15 -1.00
N TRP A 74 1.91 4.26 -2.24
CA TRP A 74 2.49 3.48 -3.34
C TRP A 74 3.77 4.15 -3.84
N VAL A 75 4.88 3.43 -3.73
CA VAL A 75 6.21 3.90 -4.13
C VAL A 75 6.66 3.09 -5.35
N PRO A 76 6.91 3.73 -6.50
CA PRO A 76 7.35 3.03 -7.71
C PRO A 76 8.83 2.62 -7.63
N LEU A 77 9.15 1.50 -8.28
CA LEU A 77 10.48 0.94 -8.44
C LEU A 77 10.97 1.21 -9.87
N LEU A 78 11.65 2.33 -10.06
CA LEU A 78 12.02 2.82 -11.39
C LEU A 78 13.38 2.32 -11.84
N VAL A 79 13.53 2.13 -13.15
CA VAL A 79 14.84 1.91 -13.78
C VAL A 79 15.70 3.16 -13.58
N GLY A 80 17.00 2.97 -13.38
CA GLY A 80 17.95 4.06 -13.09
C GLY A 80 18.03 4.42 -11.61
N TYR A 81 17.10 3.92 -10.78
CA TYR A 81 17.17 4.14 -9.34
C TYR A 81 18.43 3.49 -8.76
N THR A 82 19.37 4.32 -8.32
CA THR A 82 20.67 3.90 -7.83
C THR A 82 20.97 4.56 -6.50
N VAL A 83 21.25 3.78 -5.47
CA VAL A 83 21.61 4.31 -4.16
C VAL A 83 22.91 3.70 -3.64
N ILE A 84 23.70 4.50 -2.93
CA ILE A 84 24.88 4.04 -2.21
C ILE A 84 24.62 4.14 -0.71
N ILE A 85 24.86 3.03 -0.02
CA ILE A 85 24.67 2.89 1.42
C ILE A 85 25.96 2.43 2.08
N ARG A 86 26.05 2.67 3.39
CA ARG A 86 27.06 2.06 4.24
C ARG A 86 26.41 1.09 5.23
N TRP A 87 26.76 -0.19 5.15
CA TRP A 87 26.23 -1.24 6.02
C TRP A 87 27.36 -2.05 6.65
N ASN A 88 27.42 -2.14 7.98
CA ASN A 88 28.49 -2.87 8.69
C ASN A 88 29.91 -2.56 8.17
N LYS A 89 30.20 -1.26 7.97
CA LYS A 89 31.44 -0.71 7.38
C LYS A 89 31.66 -0.96 5.88
N LYS A 90 30.76 -1.71 5.22
CA LYS A 90 30.78 -1.95 3.79
C LYS A 90 30.05 -0.86 3.02
N PHE A 91 30.56 -0.47 1.86
CA PHE A 91 29.88 0.35 0.87
C PHE A 91 29.17 -0.55 -0.12
N LEU A 92 27.88 -0.30 -0.31
CA LEU A 92 27.07 -1.04 -1.27
C LEU A 92 26.43 -0.07 -2.24
N ARG A 93 26.49 -0.38 -3.53
CA ARG A 93 25.68 0.28 -4.56
C ARG A 93 24.53 -0.63 -4.92
N LEU A 94 23.30 -0.12 -4.80
CA LEU A 94 22.06 -0.84 -5.07
C LEU A 94 21.39 -0.16 -6.26
N THR A 95 21.18 -0.91 -7.35
CA THR A 95 20.72 -0.37 -8.64
C THR A 95 19.51 -1.13 -9.12
N ILE A 96 18.54 -0.42 -9.69
CA ILE A 96 17.42 -1.00 -10.44
C ILE A 96 17.67 -0.75 -11.92
N THR A 97 17.76 -1.84 -12.69
CA THR A 97 17.91 -1.84 -14.14
C THR A 97 16.76 -2.62 -14.78
N LYS A 98 16.79 -2.79 -16.11
CA LYS A 98 15.87 -3.65 -16.83
C LYS A 98 16.62 -4.69 -17.65
N ASP A 99 16.03 -5.88 -17.80
CA ASP A 99 16.52 -6.88 -18.76
C ASP A 99 16.00 -6.63 -20.18
N SER A 100 16.39 -7.50 -21.12
CA SER A 100 15.95 -7.44 -22.53
C SER A 100 14.43 -7.52 -22.70
N ASN A 101 13.72 -8.02 -21.70
CA ASN A 101 12.28 -8.22 -21.70
C ASN A 101 11.56 -7.13 -20.88
N ASN A 102 12.24 -6.01 -20.59
CA ASN A 102 11.74 -4.90 -19.77
C ASN A 102 11.30 -5.29 -18.34
N ASN A 103 11.83 -6.39 -17.80
CA ASN A 103 11.61 -6.72 -16.39
C ASN A 103 12.62 -6.00 -15.52
N LEU A 104 12.19 -5.56 -14.34
CA LEU A 104 13.09 -4.98 -13.35
C LEU A 104 14.13 -6.00 -12.87
N VAL A 105 15.38 -5.56 -12.85
CA VAL A 105 16.52 -6.32 -12.34
C VAL A 105 17.19 -5.52 -11.24
N TYR A 106 17.32 -6.14 -10.09
CA TYR A 106 17.88 -5.57 -8.88
C TYR A 106 19.31 -6.05 -8.71
N THR A 107 20.25 -5.11 -8.74
CA THR A 107 21.69 -5.38 -8.65
C THR A 107 22.25 -4.77 -7.38
N TYR A 108 23.06 -5.51 -6.65
CA TYR A 108 23.87 -4.99 -5.57
C TYR A 108 25.35 -5.29 -5.79
N GLU A 109 26.18 -4.29 -5.53
CA GLU A 109 27.63 -4.33 -5.64
C GLU A 109 28.23 -3.99 -4.27
N ASP A 110 29.12 -4.85 -3.76
CA ASP A 110 29.90 -4.65 -2.53
C ASP A 110 31.30 -4.15 -2.89
N TYR A 111 31.68 -3.06 -2.24
CA TYR A 111 32.99 -2.41 -2.34
C TYR A 111 33.77 -2.50 -1.02
N GLU A 112 33.27 -3.25 -0.04
CA GLU A 112 33.87 -3.35 1.29
C GLU A 112 34.10 -1.94 1.88
N ASP A 113 35.27 -1.60 2.40
CA ASP A 113 35.54 -0.26 2.94
C ASP A 113 36.04 0.75 1.89
N ASP A 114 36.03 0.41 0.59
CA ASP A 114 36.44 1.27 -0.50
C ASP A 114 35.43 2.39 -0.79
N ILE A 115 35.70 3.57 -0.23
CA ILE A 115 34.91 4.79 -0.50
C ILE A 115 35.10 5.34 -1.92
N SER A 116 36.09 4.87 -2.69
CA SER A 116 36.23 5.30 -4.08
C SER A 116 35.18 4.65 -5.00
N LEU A 117 34.56 3.55 -4.54
CA LEU A 117 33.59 2.76 -5.30
C LEU A 117 34.17 2.28 -6.62
N THR A 118 35.46 1.93 -6.64
CA THR A 118 36.15 1.49 -7.86
C THR A 118 36.36 -0.02 -7.87
N ASN A 119 36.69 -0.61 -6.71
CA ASN A 119 36.98 -2.04 -6.62
C ASN A 119 35.78 -2.81 -6.09
N CYS A 120 34.90 -3.26 -7.00
CA CYS A 120 33.78 -4.12 -6.63
C CYS A 120 34.28 -5.55 -6.35
N ILE A 121 34.14 -6.00 -5.10
CA ILE A 121 34.60 -7.32 -4.65
C ILE A 121 33.52 -8.40 -4.81
N TYR A 122 32.26 -7.99 -4.86
CA TYR A 122 31.14 -8.90 -5.03
C TYR A 122 29.97 -8.19 -5.71
N LYS A 123 29.33 -8.88 -6.66
CA LYS A 123 28.18 -8.38 -7.39
C LYS A 123 27.16 -9.48 -7.58
N SER A 124 25.89 -9.14 -7.42
CA SER A 124 24.79 -10.05 -7.70
C SER A 124 23.62 -9.29 -8.31
N SER A 125 22.90 -9.95 -9.21
CA SER A 125 21.74 -9.40 -9.91
C SER A 125 20.63 -10.43 -9.97
N GLN A 126 19.40 -9.99 -9.74
CA GLN A 126 18.24 -10.87 -9.63
C GLN A 126 16.95 -10.13 -9.99
N ARG A 127 15.94 -10.87 -10.46
CA ARG A 127 14.61 -10.32 -10.77
C ARG A 127 13.72 -10.12 -9.55
N ASN A 128 14.02 -10.82 -8.44
CA ASN A 128 13.28 -10.64 -7.20
C ASN A 128 13.83 -9.43 -6.45
N PHE A 129 12.93 -8.60 -5.91
CA PHE A 129 13.26 -7.36 -5.20
C PHE A 129 14.23 -7.59 -4.04
N PHE A 130 15.53 -7.36 -4.26
CA PHE A 130 16.64 -7.49 -3.28
C PHE A 130 16.55 -8.64 -2.26
N TYR A 131 15.86 -9.74 -2.60
CA TYR A 131 15.77 -10.97 -1.80
C TYR A 131 17.13 -11.58 -1.45
N GLY A 132 18.04 -11.75 -2.42
CA GLY A 132 19.41 -12.18 -2.13
C GLY A 132 20.20 -11.22 -1.23
N LEU A 133 19.86 -9.92 -1.20
CA LEU A 133 20.54 -8.94 -0.36
C LEU A 133 20.29 -9.18 1.12
N THR A 134 19.08 -9.59 1.53
CA THR A 134 18.79 -9.87 2.95
C THR A 134 19.67 -11.00 3.48
N ASN A 135 19.85 -12.05 2.66
CA ASN A 135 20.70 -13.19 3.01
C ASN A 135 22.17 -12.79 3.03
N TYR A 136 22.60 -12.03 2.02
CA TYR A 136 23.98 -11.54 1.91
C TYR A 136 24.39 -10.64 3.09
N LEU A 137 23.51 -9.71 3.49
CA LEU A 137 23.77 -8.76 4.58
C LEU A 137 23.40 -9.30 5.97
N ASN A 138 22.88 -10.53 6.06
CA ASN A 138 22.42 -11.17 7.29
C ASN A 138 21.35 -10.32 8.05
N ILE A 139 20.41 -9.73 7.32
CA ILE A 139 19.38 -8.82 7.84
C ILE A 139 18.11 -9.62 8.17
N TYR A 140 18.13 -10.38 9.27
CA TYR A 140 16.94 -11.06 9.76
C TYR A 140 16.11 -10.12 10.65
N GLY A 141 15.11 -9.46 10.04
CA GLY A 141 14.06 -8.71 10.76
C GLY A 141 14.45 -7.37 11.40
N ARG A 142 15.73 -6.98 11.35
CA ARG A 142 16.22 -5.74 12.01
C ARG A 142 15.98 -4.46 11.20
N VAL A 143 16.04 -4.56 9.88
CA VAL A 143 15.88 -3.41 8.96
C VAL A 143 15.08 -3.89 7.74
N SER A 144 14.10 -3.11 7.31
CA SER A 144 13.36 -3.42 6.09
C SER A 144 14.18 -3.03 4.86
N ILE A 145 14.18 -3.88 3.81
CA ILE A 145 14.84 -3.56 2.54
C ILE A 145 14.39 -2.21 1.96
N PRO A 146 13.09 -1.86 1.94
CA PRO A 146 12.67 -0.55 1.46
C PRO A 146 13.26 0.61 2.28
N ALA A 147 13.35 0.46 3.60
CA ALA A 147 14.00 1.45 4.45
C ALA A 147 15.50 1.52 4.21
N LEU A 148 16.16 0.40 3.90
CA LEU A 148 17.57 0.35 3.52
C LEU A 148 17.84 1.06 2.19
N LEU A 149 16.91 0.92 1.23
CA LEU A 149 16.98 1.59 -0.06
C LEU A 149 16.62 3.08 0.03
N GLY A 150 16.00 3.55 1.11
CA GLY A 150 15.56 4.94 1.22
C GLY A 150 14.23 5.21 0.51
N LEU A 151 13.45 4.17 0.22
CA LEU A 151 12.11 4.26 -0.40
C LEU A 151 11.03 4.78 0.56
N ASN A 152 11.42 5.22 1.75
CA ASN A 152 10.61 5.87 2.75
C ASN A 152 11.06 7.30 3.08
N ILE A 153 12.05 7.82 2.35
CA ILE A 153 12.50 9.21 2.42
C ILE A 153 11.57 10.04 1.53
N LEU A 154 10.96 11.08 2.09
CA LEU A 154 9.91 11.87 1.44
C LEU A 154 10.37 12.44 0.10
N GLU A 155 11.55 13.04 0.07
CA GLU A 155 12.14 13.71 -1.09
C GLU A 155 12.39 12.72 -2.25
N ILE A 156 12.85 11.51 -1.92
CA ILE A 156 13.04 10.43 -2.89
C ILE A 156 11.68 9.98 -3.43
N VAL A 157 10.72 9.72 -2.54
CA VAL A 157 9.38 9.25 -2.93
C VAL A 157 8.67 10.26 -3.84
N ILE A 158 8.76 11.56 -3.54
CA ILE A 158 8.21 12.62 -4.39
C ILE A 158 8.83 12.58 -5.79
N GLN A 159 10.16 12.47 -5.88
CA GLN A 159 10.84 12.38 -7.18
C GLN A 159 10.39 11.17 -7.98
N LEU A 160 10.37 9.98 -7.36
CA LEU A 160 9.93 8.75 -8.02
C LEU A 160 8.47 8.84 -8.51
N ARG A 161 7.57 9.39 -7.69
CA ARG A 161 6.16 9.57 -8.07
C ARG A 161 5.97 10.62 -9.16
N ASN A 162 6.81 11.66 -9.20
CA ASN A 162 6.75 12.67 -10.25
C ASN A 162 7.05 12.07 -11.62
N ILE A 163 8.03 11.17 -11.73
CA ILE A 163 8.31 10.46 -12.99
C ILE A 163 7.10 9.65 -13.46
N ILE A 164 6.44 8.94 -12.54
CA ILE A 164 5.19 8.24 -12.85
C ILE A 164 4.08 9.22 -13.26
N ASN A 165 3.89 10.33 -12.56
CA ASN A 165 2.84 11.30 -12.88
C ASN A 165 3.05 11.99 -14.25
N ILE A 166 4.30 12.18 -14.65
CA ILE A 166 4.65 12.70 -15.98
C ILE A 166 4.34 11.67 -17.06
N THR A 167 4.68 10.40 -16.83
CA THR A 167 4.55 9.32 -17.82
C THR A 167 3.13 8.75 -17.91
N PHE A 168 2.50 8.57 -16.76
CA PHE A 168 1.16 8.01 -16.56
C PHE A 168 0.31 8.97 -15.70
N PRO A 169 -0.20 10.05 -16.30
CA PRO A 169 -0.95 11.07 -15.57
C PRO A 169 -2.15 10.50 -14.81
N ASN A 170 -2.39 11.03 -13.61
CA ASN A 170 -3.52 10.70 -12.74
C ASN A 170 -3.55 9.27 -12.17
N LEU A 171 -2.53 8.42 -12.41
CA LEU A 171 -2.53 7.03 -11.92
C LEU A 171 -2.85 6.93 -10.42
N PHE A 172 -2.08 7.63 -9.58
CA PHE A 172 -2.30 7.58 -8.13
C PHE A 172 -3.62 8.22 -7.68
N ALA A 173 -4.08 9.26 -8.38
CA ALA A 173 -5.35 9.92 -8.08
C ALA A 173 -6.56 9.00 -8.37
N GLN A 174 -6.51 8.27 -9.49
CA GLN A 174 -7.53 7.30 -9.86
C GLN A 174 -7.61 6.15 -8.86
N VAL A 175 -6.46 5.61 -8.44
CA VAL A 175 -6.40 4.53 -7.45
C VAL A 175 -6.95 4.96 -6.10
N LYS A 176 -6.59 6.16 -5.63
CA LYS A 176 -7.14 6.73 -4.39
C LYS A 176 -8.66 6.86 -4.46
N LYS A 177 -9.20 7.32 -5.59
CA LYS A 177 -10.65 7.44 -5.81
C LYS A 177 -11.34 6.07 -5.78
N HIS A 178 -10.78 5.08 -6.48
CA HIS A 178 -11.32 3.72 -6.52
C HIS A 178 -11.31 3.07 -5.13
N HIS A 179 -10.21 3.20 -4.39
CA HIS A 179 -10.10 2.69 -3.03
C HIS A 179 -11.12 3.30 -2.07
N ASN A 180 -11.30 4.62 -2.12
CA ASN A 180 -12.32 5.32 -1.31
C ASN A 180 -13.75 4.85 -1.65
N ALA A 181 -14.03 4.56 -2.92
CA ALA A 181 -15.31 4.00 -3.34
C ALA A 181 -15.53 2.59 -2.75
N ILE A 182 -14.52 1.71 -2.77
CA ILE A 182 -14.58 0.38 -2.13
C ILE A 182 -14.85 0.50 -0.62
N ILE A 183 -14.13 1.38 0.08
CA ILE A 183 -14.35 1.61 1.53
C ILE A 183 -15.80 2.03 1.80
N THR A 184 -16.31 2.97 1.01
CA THR A 184 -17.67 3.49 1.15
C THR A 184 -18.70 2.37 0.93
N THR A 185 -18.54 1.58 -0.12
CA THR A 185 -19.38 0.42 -0.41
C THR A 185 -19.35 -0.60 0.73
N ASN A 186 -18.17 -0.92 1.27
CA ASN A 186 -18.04 -1.83 2.42
C ASN A 186 -18.71 -1.28 3.68
N ARG A 187 -18.62 0.04 3.92
CA ARG A 187 -19.30 0.69 5.05
C ARG A 187 -20.82 0.60 4.92
N ILE A 188 -21.35 0.85 3.72
CA ILE A 188 -22.79 0.71 3.41
C ILE A 188 -23.22 -0.74 3.60
N LYS A 189 -22.49 -1.70 3.03
CA LYS A 189 -22.74 -3.14 3.18
C LYS A 189 -22.78 -3.57 4.64
N ASN A 190 -21.84 -3.10 5.45
CA ASN A 190 -21.79 -3.40 6.87
C ASN A 190 -22.95 -2.75 7.65
N LYS A 191 -23.32 -1.51 7.33
CA LYS A 191 -24.50 -0.84 7.92
C LYS A 191 -25.78 -1.59 7.59
N MET A 192 -25.94 -2.03 6.34
CA MET A 192 -27.08 -2.84 5.89
C MET A 192 -27.10 -4.21 6.60
N LYS A 193 -25.96 -4.91 6.70
CA LYS A 193 -25.87 -6.17 7.46
C LYS A 193 -26.27 -6.00 8.92
N ARG A 194 -25.83 -4.92 9.59
CA ARG A 194 -26.23 -4.61 10.97
C ARG A 194 -27.73 -4.33 11.08
N LYS A 195 -28.29 -3.53 10.16
CA LYS A 195 -29.73 -3.23 10.14
C LYS A 195 -30.56 -4.49 9.89
N ALA A 196 -30.16 -5.34 8.94
CA ALA A 196 -30.82 -6.61 8.69
C ALA A 196 -30.82 -7.50 9.94
N ARG A 197 -29.66 -7.67 10.60
CA ARG A 197 -29.56 -8.43 11.85
C ARG A 197 -30.47 -7.86 12.95
N SER A 198 -30.52 -6.54 13.11
CA SER A 198 -31.41 -5.86 14.06
C SER A 198 -32.88 -6.16 13.79
N LEU A 199 -33.30 -6.10 12.53
CA LEU A 199 -34.69 -6.43 12.15
C LEU A 199 -35.01 -7.91 12.39
N PHE A 200 -34.06 -8.82 12.15
CA PHE A 200 -34.24 -10.24 12.48
C PHE A 200 -34.31 -10.48 13.99
N SER A 201 -33.51 -9.78 14.81
CA SER A 201 -33.59 -9.90 16.27
C SER A 201 -34.84 -9.25 16.86
N GLU A 202 -35.27 -8.11 16.33
CA GLU A 202 -36.48 -7.39 16.76
C GLU A 202 -37.76 -8.15 16.40
N ASN A 203 -37.76 -8.89 15.28
CA ASN A 203 -38.85 -9.82 14.95
C ASN A 203 -38.84 -11.08 15.83
N LEU A 204 -37.68 -11.57 16.27
CA LEU A 204 -37.59 -12.70 17.21
C LEU A 204 -38.01 -12.31 18.64
N GLU A 205 -37.75 -11.07 19.08
CA GLU A 205 -38.18 -10.57 20.39
C GLU A 205 -39.70 -10.28 20.44
N ASN A 206 -40.31 -9.91 19.31
CA ASN A 206 -41.76 -9.70 19.21
C ASN A 206 -42.58 -11.00 19.03
N ASP A 207 -41.93 -12.13 18.71
CA ASP A 207 -42.57 -13.46 18.54
C ASP A 207 -42.34 -14.38 19.75
N MET A 208 -42.24 -13.85 20.98
CA MET A 208 -42.20 -14.68 22.20
C MET A 208 -43.60 -14.99 22.74
N PRO A 209 -44.21 -16.17 22.48
CA PRO A 209 -45.19 -16.73 23.38
C PRO A 209 -44.49 -17.28 24.63
N THR A 210 -45.14 -17.07 25.78
CA THR A 210 -44.81 -17.64 27.08
C THR A 210 -44.46 -19.14 27.00
N PRO A 211 -43.52 -19.63 27.82
CA PRO A 211 -42.88 -20.92 27.59
C PRO A 211 -43.84 -22.07 27.91
N THR A 212 -44.09 -22.94 26.94
CA THR A 212 -44.38 -24.35 27.24
C THR A 212 -43.83 -25.28 26.15
N THR A 213 -42.82 -26.05 26.56
CA THR A 213 -42.26 -27.28 25.98
C THR A 213 -41.48 -27.27 24.65
N PRO A 214 -40.42 -28.11 24.55
CA PRO A 214 -39.45 -28.05 23.46
C PRO A 214 -39.81 -29.02 22.32
N SER A 215 -39.64 -28.60 21.07
CA SER A 215 -39.33 -29.56 20.01
C SER A 215 -38.50 -28.93 18.89
N THR A 216 -37.53 -29.72 18.46
CA THR A 216 -36.50 -29.47 17.47
C THR A 216 -37.08 -29.58 16.06
N SER A 217 -36.76 -28.63 15.18
CA SER A 217 -36.25 -28.85 13.80
C SER A 217 -36.62 -27.71 12.85
N SER A 218 -35.77 -27.57 11.84
CA SER A 218 -35.68 -26.54 10.80
C SER A 218 -36.99 -26.06 10.18
N THR A 219 -37.17 -24.73 10.13
CA THR A 219 -38.13 -24.12 9.20
C THR A 219 -37.59 -22.79 8.68
N THR A 220 -37.42 -22.72 7.36
CA THR A 220 -37.41 -21.47 6.58
C THR A 220 -38.54 -20.56 7.04
N VAL A 221 -38.21 -19.41 7.63
CA VAL A 221 -39.19 -18.42 8.10
C VAL A 221 -39.87 -17.80 6.88
N ASN A 222 -41.17 -18.02 6.80
CA ASN A 222 -42.07 -17.51 5.78
C ASN A 222 -42.13 -15.98 5.91
N ILE A 223 -41.70 -15.26 4.86
CA ILE A 223 -41.73 -13.80 4.84
C ILE A 223 -43.19 -13.38 4.61
N ASN A 224 -43.95 -13.16 5.68
CA ASN A 224 -45.20 -12.43 5.58
C ASN A 224 -44.87 -10.95 5.37
N SER A 225 -44.79 -10.60 4.09
CA SER A 225 -44.71 -9.23 3.60
C SER A 225 -45.90 -8.44 4.12
N GLY A 226 -45.65 -7.32 4.80
CA GLY A 226 -46.66 -6.38 5.29
C GLY A 226 -47.36 -5.61 4.17
N ILE A 227 -47.97 -6.33 3.22
CA ILE A 227 -48.91 -5.78 2.26
C ILE A 227 -50.23 -6.51 2.48
N LEU A 228 -51.14 -5.88 3.22
CA LEU A 228 -52.52 -6.35 3.32
C LEU A 228 -53.24 -5.99 2.02
N VAL A 229 -53.37 -6.97 1.13
CA VAL A 229 -54.33 -6.93 0.02
C VAL A 229 -55.61 -7.60 0.50
N SER A 230 -56.73 -6.88 0.52
CA SER A 230 -58.04 -7.49 0.81
C SER A 230 -58.49 -8.33 -0.39
N SER A 231 -59.22 -9.41 -0.15
CA SER A 231 -59.70 -10.34 -1.18
C SER A 231 -60.69 -9.73 -2.19
N ASN A 232 -61.10 -8.47 -1.99
CA ASN A 232 -61.97 -7.73 -2.90
C ASN A 232 -61.30 -6.42 -3.36
N GLY A 233 -60.12 -6.53 -4.00
CA GLY A 233 -59.67 -5.66 -5.10
C GLY A 233 -59.70 -4.13 -4.98
N LEU A 234 -59.82 -3.52 -3.80
CA LEU A 234 -59.78 -2.05 -3.64
C LEU A 234 -58.67 -1.62 -2.68
N PRO A 235 -57.79 -0.69 -3.10
CA PRO A 235 -56.71 -0.20 -2.25
C PRO A 235 -57.27 0.69 -1.14
N MET A 236 -57.02 0.33 0.11
CA MET A 236 -57.28 1.19 1.26
C MET A 236 -56.14 2.20 1.40
N THR A 237 -56.41 3.48 1.16
CA THR A 237 -55.52 4.58 1.56
C THR A 237 -55.45 4.71 3.08
N PRO A 238 -54.31 5.09 3.66
CA PRO A 238 -54.18 5.22 5.12
C PRO A 238 -55.07 6.37 5.60
N LYS A 239 -56.13 6.05 6.37
CA LYS A 239 -56.95 7.08 7.03
C LYS A 239 -56.19 7.68 8.20
N SER A 240 -56.00 8.99 8.10
CA SER A 240 -55.71 9.96 9.15
C SER A 240 -56.42 9.64 10.48
N THR A 241 -55.66 9.49 11.57
CA THR A 241 -56.18 9.75 12.91
C THR A 241 -55.98 11.24 13.20
N GLN A 242 -57.10 11.98 13.17
CA GLN A 242 -57.20 13.40 13.45
C GLN A 242 -56.78 13.76 14.89
N ALA A 243 -56.29 14.99 15.03
CA ALA A 243 -56.00 15.64 16.30
C ALA A 243 -57.25 16.07 17.08
N LEU A 244 -57.05 16.20 18.41
CA LEU A 244 -57.71 17.10 19.39
C LEU A 244 -59.13 16.82 19.92
N LYS A 245 -59.25 16.96 21.25
CA LYS A 245 -60.25 17.78 22.00
C LYS A 245 -59.86 17.79 23.50
N THR A 246 -59.29 18.88 24.06
CA THR A 246 -59.93 20.05 24.74
C THR A 246 -60.89 19.71 25.88
N ASN A 247 -60.49 19.96 27.13
CA ASN A 247 -60.95 21.04 28.02
C ASN A 247 -60.07 21.11 29.27
#